data_AF-A0A350LKK9-F1
#
_entry.id   AF-A0A350LKK9-F1
#
_cell.length_a   1.000
_cell.length_b   1.000
_cell.length_c   1.000
_cell.angle_alpha   90.00
_cell.angle_beta   90.00
_cell.angle_gamma   90.00
#
_symmetry.space_group_name_H-M   'P 1'
#
loop_
_entity.id
_entity.type
_entity.pdbx_description
1 polymer ?
#
loop_
_entity_poly.entity_id
_entity_poly.type
_entity_poly.pdbx_seq_one_letter_code
_entity_poly.pdbx_strand_id
1 'polypeptide(L)'
;MIFPESGCALFYCDVAGCRGKDLLDDLTEGQKRYLERDITAKRREEYIFSRSLYNRVVYEFLGGIPVDAFPERAPHAPLSVGADTFFTSLSHSGTLMAVAVARCPVSVDAEKQQPRDFVALGERVAPQLNLGIMSPETRARSFYRAWCEKECAIKLGEKAPDFFSYAWELSTPSGIYTIAVAQRAPFPIPTFYQIEK
;
A
#
# COMPACT_ATOMS: atom_id res chain seq x y z
N MET A 1 -16.44 -14.66 -5.74
CA MET A 1 -15.86 -13.35 -5.36
C MET A 1 -15.91 -13.25 -3.84
N ILE A 2 -14.76 -13.08 -3.19
CA ILE A 2 -14.62 -12.96 -1.73
C ILE A 2 -14.21 -11.51 -1.44
N PHE A 3 -14.97 -10.55 -1.96
CA PHE A 3 -14.74 -9.14 -1.69
C PHE A 3 -15.75 -8.67 -0.64
N PRO A 4 -15.32 -7.94 0.41
CA PRO A 4 -16.23 -7.60 1.50
C PRO A 4 -17.37 -6.70 1.00
N GLU A 5 -18.57 -6.90 1.55
CA GLU A 5 -19.73 -6.03 1.29
C GLU A 5 -19.45 -4.57 1.64
N SER A 6 -18.51 -4.36 2.56
CA SER A 6 -17.98 -3.05 2.92
C SER A 6 -17.55 -2.29 1.65
N GLY A 7 -16.97 -2.94 0.66
CA GLY A 7 -16.54 -2.27 -0.57
C GLY A 7 -15.13 -1.69 -0.48
N CYS A 8 -14.40 -1.93 0.61
CA CYS A 8 -12.98 -1.62 0.77
C CYS A 8 -12.24 -2.74 1.53
N ALA A 9 -11.10 -3.17 1.00
CA ALA A 9 -10.24 -4.18 1.60
C ALA A 9 -8.77 -3.77 1.55
N LEU A 10 -8.03 -4.16 2.58
CA LEU A 10 -6.58 -4.05 2.66
C LEU A 10 -5.96 -5.43 2.82
N PHE A 11 -5.22 -5.85 1.80
CA PHE A 11 -4.46 -7.09 1.78
C PHE A 11 -3.01 -6.78 2.13
N TYR A 12 -2.39 -7.58 2.98
CA TYR A 12 -0.97 -7.41 3.29
C TYR A 12 -0.26 -8.74 3.51
N CYS A 13 1.04 -8.73 3.25
CA CYS A 13 1.93 -9.88 3.45
C CYS A 13 3.30 -9.38 3.91
N ASP A 14 3.83 -9.95 5.00
CA ASP A 14 5.22 -9.75 5.40
C ASP A 14 6.07 -10.83 4.73
N VAL A 15 6.84 -10.49 3.70
CA VAL A 15 7.61 -11.45 2.88
C VAL A 15 8.98 -11.80 3.46
N ALA A 16 9.26 -11.49 4.73
CA ALA A 16 10.55 -11.80 5.32
C ALA A 16 10.92 -13.29 5.23
N GLY A 17 12.16 -13.57 4.79
CA GLY A 17 12.66 -14.93 4.58
C GLY A 17 12.26 -15.55 3.23
N CYS A 18 11.37 -14.94 2.46
CA CYS A 18 11.05 -15.38 1.10
C CYS A 18 12.09 -14.87 0.11
N ARG A 19 12.16 -15.51 -1.06
CA ARG A 19 12.99 -15.05 -2.18
C ARG A 19 12.09 -14.75 -3.36
N GLY A 20 12.21 -13.55 -3.94
CA GLY A 20 11.34 -13.12 -5.04
C GLY A 20 11.38 -14.07 -6.24
N LYS A 21 12.54 -14.70 -6.51
CA LYS A 21 12.69 -15.66 -7.61
C LYS A 21 11.70 -16.83 -7.54
N ASP A 22 11.26 -17.19 -6.34
CA ASP A 22 10.35 -18.32 -6.11
C ASP A 22 8.90 -17.95 -6.50
N LEU A 23 8.62 -16.67 -6.79
CA LEU A 23 7.31 -16.13 -7.16
C LEU A 23 7.27 -15.56 -8.60
N LEU A 24 8.26 -15.88 -9.43
CA LEU A 24 8.32 -15.37 -10.80
C LEU A 24 7.15 -15.88 -11.66
N ASP A 25 6.64 -17.07 -11.36
CA ASP A 25 5.53 -17.68 -12.07
C ASP A 25 4.18 -17.00 -11.75
N ASP A 26 4.10 -16.23 -10.66
CA ASP A 26 2.92 -15.44 -10.32
C ASP A 26 2.80 -14.19 -11.21
N LEU A 27 3.89 -13.77 -11.86
CA LEU A 27 3.95 -12.53 -12.65
C LEU A 27 3.36 -12.74 -14.04
N THR A 28 2.73 -11.68 -14.57
CA THR A 28 2.37 -11.64 -15.99
C THR A 28 3.62 -11.42 -16.86
N GLU A 29 3.51 -11.67 -18.17
CA GLU A 29 4.63 -11.50 -19.09
C GLU A 29 5.12 -10.03 -19.18
N GLY A 30 4.23 -9.04 -19.13
CA GLY A 30 4.60 -7.64 -19.06
C GLY A 30 5.30 -7.25 -17.76
N GLN A 31 4.91 -7.84 -16.64
CA GLN A 31 5.59 -7.66 -15.37
C GLN A 31 6.98 -8.30 -15.37
N LYS A 32 7.13 -9.48 -16.01
CA LYS A 32 8.44 -10.11 -16.23
C LYS A 32 9.34 -9.25 -17.13
N ARG A 33 8.81 -8.69 -18.23
CA ARG A 33 9.54 -7.75 -19.10
C ARG A 33 10.03 -6.51 -18.35
N TYR A 34 9.26 -6.00 -17.38
CA TYR A 34 9.73 -4.87 -16.55
C TYR A 34 11.03 -5.20 -15.79
N LEU A 35 11.21 -6.46 -15.36
CA LEU A 35 12.39 -6.91 -14.64
C LEU A 35 13.64 -7.02 -15.52
N GLU A 36 13.54 -6.90 -16.84
CA GLU A 36 14.69 -6.89 -17.76
C GLU A 36 15.42 -5.54 -17.74
N ARG A 37 14.81 -4.51 -17.14
CA ARG A 37 15.40 -3.18 -16.99
C ARG A 37 16.55 -3.19 -15.98
N ASP A 38 17.44 -2.23 -16.14
CA ASP A 38 18.52 -1.99 -15.18
C ASP A 38 17.97 -1.40 -13.88
N ILE A 39 17.66 -2.28 -12.93
CA ILE A 39 17.16 -1.97 -11.59
C ILE A 39 17.98 -2.70 -10.55
N THR A 40 18.11 -2.10 -9.36
CA THR A 40 18.85 -2.72 -8.25
C THR A 40 18.18 -4.01 -7.80
N ALA A 41 18.97 -4.94 -7.24
CA ALA A 41 18.46 -6.21 -6.71
C ALA A 41 17.33 -6.01 -5.69
N LYS A 42 17.47 -5.02 -4.79
CA LYS A 42 16.43 -4.66 -3.83
C LYS A 42 15.14 -4.24 -4.53
N ARG A 43 15.22 -3.35 -5.52
CA ARG A 43 14.02 -2.89 -6.25
C ARG A 43 13.39 -4.02 -7.05
N ARG A 44 14.20 -4.95 -7.57
CA ARG A 44 13.74 -6.17 -8.23
C ARG A 44 12.90 -7.02 -7.29
N GLU A 45 13.37 -7.28 -6.07
CA GLU A 45 12.63 -8.06 -5.06
C GLU A 45 11.34 -7.37 -4.64
N GLU A 46 11.38 -6.07 -4.30
CA GLU A 46 10.19 -5.28 -3.97
C GLU A 46 9.14 -5.34 -5.10
N TYR A 47 9.60 -5.26 -6.35
CA TYR A 47 8.71 -5.36 -7.50
C TYR A 47 8.07 -6.75 -7.57
N ILE A 48 8.86 -7.83 -7.50
CA ILE A 48 8.32 -9.19 -7.59
C ILE A 48 7.28 -9.41 -6.49
N PHE A 49 7.63 -9.19 -5.23
CA PHE A 49 6.72 -9.44 -4.11
C PHE A 49 5.43 -8.60 -4.18
N SER A 50 5.54 -7.31 -4.52
CA SER A 50 4.35 -6.46 -4.63
C SER A 50 3.44 -6.86 -5.79
N ARG A 51 3.99 -7.32 -6.92
CA ARG A 51 3.20 -7.80 -8.06
C ARG A 51 2.61 -9.19 -7.84
N SER A 52 3.33 -10.11 -7.21
CA SER A 52 2.79 -11.42 -6.84
C SER A 52 1.61 -11.27 -5.90
N LEU A 53 1.73 -10.43 -4.84
CA LEU A 53 0.61 -10.14 -3.95
C LEU A 53 -0.57 -9.48 -4.71
N TYR A 54 -0.31 -8.49 -5.56
CA TYR A 54 -1.34 -7.85 -6.38
C TYR A 54 -2.07 -8.85 -7.28
N ASN A 55 -1.34 -9.68 -8.02
CA ASN A 55 -1.91 -10.65 -8.95
C ASN A 55 -2.78 -11.66 -8.21
N ARG A 56 -2.31 -12.14 -7.05
CA ARG A 56 -3.08 -13.03 -6.18
C ARG A 56 -4.37 -12.38 -5.69
N VAL A 57 -4.31 -11.13 -5.24
CA VAL A 57 -5.51 -10.37 -4.82
C VAL A 57 -6.50 -10.23 -5.97
N VAL A 58 -6.04 -9.86 -7.17
CA VAL A 58 -6.93 -9.71 -8.33
C VAL A 58 -7.56 -11.04 -8.74
N TYR A 59 -6.77 -12.11 -8.79
CA TYR A 59 -7.24 -13.41 -9.23
C TYR A 59 -8.13 -14.10 -8.19
N GLU A 60 -7.67 -14.24 -6.95
CA GLU A 60 -8.36 -15.03 -5.92
C GLU A 60 -9.55 -14.29 -5.30
N PHE A 61 -9.41 -12.98 -5.05
CA PHE A 61 -10.43 -12.24 -4.29
C PHE A 61 -11.43 -11.53 -5.20
N LEU A 62 -10.94 -10.90 -6.27
CA LEU A 62 -11.80 -10.20 -7.23
C LEU A 62 -12.34 -11.15 -8.31
N GLY A 63 -11.60 -12.22 -8.66
CA GLY A 63 -11.94 -13.08 -9.81
C GLY A 63 -11.62 -12.41 -11.15
N GLY A 64 -10.69 -11.45 -11.15
CA GLY A 64 -10.28 -10.70 -12.33
C GLY A 64 -9.01 -11.24 -12.99
N ILE A 65 -8.58 -10.56 -14.05
CA ILE A 65 -7.30 -10.82 -14.72
C ILE A 65 -6.31 -9.74 -14.29
N PRO A 66 -5.11 -10.09 -13.79
CA PRO A 66 -4.11 -9.10 -13.41
C PRO A 66 -3.66 -8.21 -14.58
N VAL A 67 -3.31 -6.97 -14.26
CA VAL A 67 -2.82 -5.99 -15.23
C VAL A 67 -1.40 -6.35 -15.67
N ASP A 68 -1.17 -6.33 -16.98
CA ASP A 68 0.11 -6.79 -17.55
C ASP A 68 1.29 -5.86 -17.24
N ALA A 69 1.06 -4.55 -17.18
CA ALA A 69 2.07 -3.58 -16.77
C ALA A 69 1.41 -2.32 -16.21
N PHE A 70 2.04 -1.72 -15.21
CA PHE A 70 1.55 -0.47 -14.62
C PHE A 70 2.22 0.73 -15.29
N PRO A 71 1.48 1.80 -15.56
CA PRO A 71 2.07 3.04 -16.03
C PRO A 71 3.01 3.62 -14.97
N GLU A 72 4.15 4.16 -15.42
CA GLU A 72 5.07 4.83 -14.52
C GLU A 72 4.51 6.16 -14.05
N ARG A 73 4.62 6.44 -12.74
CA ARG A 73 4.23 7.72 -12.13
C ARG A 73 2.77 8.12 -12.38
N ALA A 74 1.90 7.14 -12.59
CA ALA A 74 0.47 7.36 -12.73
C ALA A 74 -0.30 6.41 -11.80
N PRO A 75 -1.53 6.80 -11.38
CA PRO A 75 -2.42 5.90 -10.65
C PRO A 75 -2.69 4.62 -11.45
N HIS A 76 -3.02 3.54 -10.75
CA HIS A 76 -3.48 2.33 -11.41
C HIS A 76 -4.78 2.59 -12.15
N ALA A 77 -4.90 2.03 -13.36
CA ALA A 77 -6.17 2.02 -14.06
C ALA A 77 -7.22 1.21 -13.24
N PRO A 78 -8.50 1.61 -13.24
CA PRO A 78 -9.55 0.82 -12.64
C PRO A 78 -9.66 -0.57 -13.31
N LEU A 79 -9.99 -1.58 -12.51
CA LEU A 79 -10.22 -2.96 -12.95
C LEU A 79 -11.71 -3.20 -13.10
N SER A 80 -12.16 -3.58 -14.30
CA SER A 80 -13.52 -4.05 -14.52
C SER A 80 -13.57 -5.56 -14.33
N VAL A 81 -14.39 -6.03 -13.37
CA VAL A 81 -14.58 -7.45 -13.10
C VAL A 81 -16.08 -7.74 -13.05
N GLY A 82 -16.59 -8.41 -14.09
CA GLY A 82 -18.04 -8.55 -14.29
C GLY A 82 -18.71 -7.19 -14.46
N ALA A 83 -19.70 -6.90 -13.61
CA ALA A 83 -20.40 -5.61 -13.59
C ALA A 83 -19.76 -4.56 -12.65
N ASP A 84 -18.77 -4.96 -11.85
CA ASP A 84 -18.13 -4.10 -10.86
C ASP A 84 -16.88 -3.42 -11.41
N THR A 85 -16.57 -2.25 -10.86
CA THR A 85 -15.29 -1.55 -11.09
C THR A 85 -14.54 -1.40 -9.77
N PHE A 86 -13.29 -1.84 -9.75
CA PHE A 86 -12.40 -1.78 -8.60
C PHE A 86 -11.23 -0.83 -8.87
N PHE A 87 -10.83 -0.10 -7.85
CA PHE A 87 -9.62 0.71 -7.83
C PHE A 87 -8.63 0.02 -6.90
N THR A 88 -7.35 0.06 -7.28
CA THR A 88 -6.28 -0.57 -6.48
C THR A 88 -5.14 0.41 -6.23
N SER A 89 -4.44 0.19 -5.13
CA SER A 89 -3.19 0.87 -4.83
C SER A 89 -2.24 -0.09 -4.15
N LEU A 90 -0.94 0.12 -4.36
CA LEU A 90 0.12 -0.67 -3.75
C LEU A 90 1.03 0.18 -2.89
N SER A 91 1.51 -0.40 -1.81
CA SER A 91 2.62 0.14 -1.03
C SER A 91 3.50 -0.99 -0.55
N HIS A 92 4.77 -0.67 -0.30
CA HIS A 92 5.68 -1.55 0.39
C HIS A 92 6.63 -0.73 1.26
N SER A 93 7.09 -1.33 2.36
CA SER A 93 8.18 -0.80 3.17
C SER A 93 8.84 -1.95 3.89
N GLY A 94 10.18 -1.99 3.86
CA GLY A 94 10.92 -3.15 4.35
C GLY A 94 10.47 -4.45 3.69
N THR A 95 9.91 -5.36 4.49
CA THR A 95 9.40 -6.66 4.02
C THR A 95 7.87 -6.70 3.94
N LEU A 96 7.18 -5.61 4.29
CA LEU A 96 5.72 -5.56 4.19
C LEU A 96 5.31 -5.14 2.79
N MET A 97 4.43 -5.93 2.17
CA MET A 97 3.71 -5.60 0.94
C MET A 97 2.24 -5.37 1.27
N ALA A 98 1.62 -4.37 0.66
CA ALA A 98 0.22 -4.03 0.89
C ALA A 98 -0.52 -3.66 -0.40
N VAL A 99 -1.74 -4.14 -0.54
CA VAL A 99 -2.69 -3.82 -1.63
C VAL A 99 -3.99 -3.33 -1.03
N ALA A 100 -4.39 -2.09 -1.33
CA ALA A 100 -5.75 -1.65 -1.07
C ALA A 100 -6.61 -1.85 -2.32
N VAL A 101 -7.85 -2.28 -2.12
CA VAL A 101 -8.85 -2.45 -3.16
C VAL A 101 -10.16 -1.83 -2.70
N ALA A 102 -10.81 -1.04 -3.54
CA ALA A 102 -12.10 -0.45 -3.24
C ALA A 102 -12.97 -0.24 -4.48
N ARG A 103 -14.27 0.05 -4.29
CA ARG A 103 -15.21 0.44 -5.36
C ARG A 103 -15.12 1.92 -5.77
N CYS A 104 -14.23 2.68 -5.13
CA CYS A 104 -13.94 4.08 -5.46
C CYS A 104 -12.41 4.29 -5.44
N PRO A 105 -11.89 5.41 -5.99
CA PRO A 105 -10.46 5.71 -5.94
C PRO A 105 -9.90 5.57 -4.53
N VAL A 106 -8.89 4.72 -4.40
CA VAL A 106 -8.25 4.34 -3.13
C VAL A 106 -6.74 4.47 -3.26
N SER A 107 -6.07 4.81 -2.16
CA SER A 107 -4.63 4.71 -2.00
C SER A 107 -4.27 4.00 -0.71
N VAL A 108 -3.11 3.37 -0.72
CA VAL A 108 -2.48 2.82 0.48
C VAL A 108 -1.05 3.32 0.55
N ASP A 109 -0.63 3.60 1.77
CA ASP A 109 0.77 3.84 2.12
C ASP A 109 1.13 3.06 3.37
N ALA A 110 2.34 2.53 3.42
CA ALA A 110 2.79 1.67 4.52
C ALA A 110 4.26 1.97 4.80
N GLU A 111 4.60 2.22 6.06
CA GLU A 111 5.95 2.57 6.46
C GLU A 111 6.43 1.81 7.69
N LYS A 112 7.65 1.28 7.61
CA LYS A 112 8.31 0.65 8.75
C LYS A 112 8.71 1.71 9.76
N GLN A 113 8.28 1.53 11.01
CA GLN A 113 8.69 2.43 12.07
C GLN A 113 10.18 2.22 12.41
N GLN A 114 10.94 3.31 12.36
CA GLN A 114 12.36 3.36 12.68
C GLN A 114 12.67 4.68 13.41
N PRO A 115 13.68 4.70 14.30
CA PRO A 115 14.13 5.94 14.90
C PRO A 115 14.58 6.95 13.84
N ARG A 116 14.12 8.20 13.99
CA ARG A 116 14.45 9.34 13.12
C ARG A 116 14.46 10.63 13.96
N ASP A 117 14.98 11.71 13.37
CA ASP A 117 14.70 13.06 13.87
C ASP A 117 13.30 13.49 13.46
N PHE A 118 12.30 13.04 14.22
CA PHE A 118 10.90 13.30 13.92
C PHE A 118 10.53 14.78 14.05
N VAL A 119 11.25 15.57 14.85
CA VAL A 119 10.96 17.00 14.98
C VAL A 119 11.36 17.70 13.69
N ALA A 120 12.60 17.52 13.23
CA ALA A 120 13.07 18.13 12.00
C ALA A 120 12.31 17.65 10.74
N LEU A 121 11.96 16.35 10.68
CA LEU A 121 11.14 15.82 9.58
C LEU A 121 9.70 16.33 9.64
N GLY A 122 9.13 16.41 10.85
CA GLY A 122 7.77 16.88 11.10
C GLY A 122 7.54 18.30 10.63
N GLU A 123 8.50 19.20 10.82
CA GLU A 123 8.43 20.58 10.34
C GLU A 123 8.20 20.70 8.83
N ARG A 124 8.69 19.72 8.06
CA ARG A 124 8.53 19.68 6.59
C ARG A 124 7.27 18.96 6.15
N VAL A 125 6.88 17.93 6.89
CA VAL A 125 5.83 16.98 6.47
C VAL A 125 4.47 17.36 7.05
N ALA A 126 4.44 17.68 8.35
CA ALA A 126 3.25 17.91 9.14
C ALA A 126 3.51 18.97 10.25
N PRO A 127 3.85 20.22 9.87
CA PRO A 127 4.19 21.27 10.83
C PRO A 127 3.06 21.57 11.84
N GLN A 128 1.81 21.30 11.47
CA GLN A 128 0.64 21.46 12.32
C GLN A 128 0.61 20.54 13.56
N LEU A 129 1.39 19.44 13.57
CA LEU A 129 1.34 18.47 14.66
C LEU A 129 2.17 18.86 15.90
N ASN A 130 3.01 19.90 15.83
CA ASN A 130 3.87 20.33 16.94
C ASN A 130 4.61 19.16 17.63
N LEU A 131 5.27 18.31 16.85
CA LEU A 131 5.86 17.05 17.34
C LEU A 131 6.87 17.21 18.49
N GLY A 132 7.49 18.39 18.65
CA GLY A 132 8.48 18.69 19.68
C GLY A 132 7.95 18.59 21.12
N ILE A 133 6.65 18.79 21.34
CA ILE A 133 6.05 18.74 22.70
C ILE A 133 5.53 17.35 23.09
N MET A 134 5.54 16.39 22.16
CA MET A 134 5.03 15.03 22.39
C MET A 134 6.09 14.13 23.04
N SER A 135 5.63 13.12 23.79
CA SER A 135 6.49 12.00 24.24
C SER A 135 7.14 11.30 23.03
N PRO A 136 8.31 10.67 23.18
CA PRO A 136 9.00 10.00 22.06
C PRO A 136 8.11 9.01 21.29
N GLU A 137 7.31 8.21 21.99
CA GLU A 137 6.44 7.19 21.42
C GLU A 137 5.28 7.83 20.65
N THR A 138 4.62 8.81 21.28
CA THR A 138 3.51 9.55 20.64
C THR A 138 4.02 10.35 19.44
N ARG A 139 5.23 10.91 19.52
CA ARG A 139 5.88 11.65 18.46
C ARG A 139 6.11 10.76 17.23
N ALA A 140 6.72 9.59 17.41
CA ALA A 140 6.99 8.66 16.33
C ALA A 140 5.69 8.24 15.64
N ARG A 141 4.69 7.81 16.43
CA ARG A 141 3.39 7.38 15.92
C ARG A 141 2.64 8.49 15.17
N SER A 142 2.60 9.70 15.72
CA SER A 142 1.97 10.86 15.07
C SER A 142 2.68 11.25 13.78
N PHE A 143 4.02 11.19 13.75
CA PHE A 143 4.80 11.43 12.52
C PHE A 143 4.44 10.43 11.43
N TYR A 144 4.55 9.13 11.71
CA TYR A 144 4.32 8.09 10.72
C TYR A 144 2.87 8.09 10.21
N ARG A 145 1.91 8.36 11.09
CA ARG A 145 0.51 8.52 10.67
C ARG A 145 0.36 9.64 9.65
N ALA A 146 0.88 10.84 9.96
CA ALA A 146 0.77 11.98 9.06
C ALA A 146 1.56 11.80 7.77
N TRP A 147 2.70 11.11 7.83
CA TRP A 147 3.47 10.72 6.65
C TRP A 147 2.63 9.84 5.72
N CYS A 148 2.12 8.71 6.22
CA CYS A 148 1.37 7.77 5.39
C CYS A 148 0.07 8.40 4.85
N GLU A 149 -0.63 9.21 5.65
CA GLU A 149 -1.82 9.95 5.21
C GLU A 149 -1.48 10.96 4.10
N LYS A 150 -0.34 11.66 4.19
CA LYS A 150 0.15 12.58 3.16
C LYS A 150 0.51 11.85 1.86
N GLU A 151 1.25 10.74 1.95
CA GLU A 151 1.59 9.91 0.77
C GLU A 151 0.34 9.35 0.08
N CYS A 152 -0.65 8.93 0.87
CA CYS A 152 -1.97 8.56 0.34
C CYS A 152 -2.63 9.71 -0.44
N ALA A 153 -2.63 10.92 0.12
CA ALA A 153 -3.18 12.11 -0.55
C ALA A 153 -2.46 12.42 -1.87
N ILE A 154 -1.12 12.32 -1.90
CA ILE A 154 -0.30 12.47 -3.11
C ILE A 154 -0.70 11.44 -4.17
N LYS A 155 -0.82 10.16 -3.77
CA LYS A 155 -1.23 9.06 -4.66
C LYS A 155 -2.64 9.24 -5.25
N LEU A 156 -3.56 9.85 -4.50
CA LEU A 156 -4.92 10.20 -4.97
C LEU A 156 -4.99 11.48 -5.80
N GLY A 157 -3.87 12.22 -5.90
CA GLY A 157 -3.77 13.54 -6.49
C GLY A 157 -4.18 14.63 -5.50
N GLU A 158 -3.19 15.40 -5.01
CA GLU A 158 -3.22 16.42 -3.95
C GLU A 158 -4.36 17.46 -3.98
N LYS A 159 -5.19 17.49 -5.03
CA LYS A 159 -6.27 18.47 -5.25
C LYS A 159 -7.64 18.06 -4.67
N ALA A 160 -7.75 16.94 -3.97
CA ALA A 160 -9.04 16.51 -3.42
C ALA A 160 -9.11 16.80 -1.91
N PRO A 161 -9.84 17.83 -1.46
CA PRO A 161 -10.20 18.00 -0.04
C PRO A 161 -11.17 16.91 0.47
N ASP A 162 -11.62 16.01 -0.41
CA ASP A 162 -12.72 15.07 -0.17
C ASP A 162 -12.24 13.61 -0.08
N PHE A 163 -11.16 13.34 0.65
CA PHE A 163 -10.78 11.96 0.99
C PHE A 163 -10.86 11.70 2.49
N PHE A 164 -11.16 10.45 2.80
CA PHE A 164 -11.19 9.92 4.15
C PHE A 164 -9.99 9.00 4.31
N SER A 165 -9.15 9.27 5.30
CA SER A 165 -7.99 8.46 5.61
C SER A 165 -8.11 7.81 6.97
N TYR A 166 -7.65 6.57 7.03
CA TYR A 166 -7.54 5.80 8.26
C TYR A 166 -6.13 5.25 8.34
N ALA A 167 -5.55 5.23 9.53
CA ALA A 167 -4.21 4.73 9.76
C ALA A 167 -4.16 3.82 10.98
N TRP A 168 -3.34 2.78 10.89
CA TRP A 168 -3.17 1.76 11.93
C TRP A 168 -1.70 1.42 12.14
N GLU A 169 -1.39 0.93 13.33
CA GLU A 169 -0.14 0.25 13.60
C GLU A 169 -0.33 -1.24 13.37
N LEU A 170 0.51 -1.82 12.53
CA LEU A 170 0.54 -3.23 12.19
C LEU A 170 1.82 -3.85 12.71
N SER A 171 1.70 -4.77 13.66
CA SER A 171 2.81 -5.57 14.16
C SER A 171 2.96 -6.83 13.33
N THR A 172 4.17 -7.06 12.84
CA THR A 172 4.55 -8.26 12.07
C THR A 172 5.80 -8.88 12.69
N PRO A 173 6.19 -10.12 12.34
CA PRO A 173 7.47 -10.69 12.75
C PRO A 173 8.67 -9.80 12.41
N SER A 174 8.58 -9.00 11.35
CA SER A 174 9.66 -8.14 10.88
C SER A 174 9.69 -6.74 11.48
N GLY A 175 8.71 -6.41 12.34
CA GLY A 175 8.63 -5.13 13.05
C GLY A 175 7.25 -4.48 13.00
N ILE A 176 7.21 -3.24 13.47
CA ILE A 176 6.00 -2.40 13.53
C ILE A 176 5.97 -1.51 12.29
N TYR A 177 4.80 -1.46 11.65
CA TYR A 177 4.51 -0.64 10.49
C TYR A 177 3.35 0.30 10.79
N THR A 178 3.38 1.49 10.22
CA THR A 178 2.18 2.32 10.11
C THR A 178 1.63 2.18 8.71
N ILE A 179 0.37 1.77 8.59
CA ILE A 179 -0.33 1.64 7.32
C ILE A 179 -1.51 2.59 7.29
N ALA A 180 -1.62 3.37 6.21
CA ALA A 180 -2.75 4.25 5.96
C ALA A 180 -3.46 3.83 4.68
N VAL A 181 -4.79 3.96 4.69
CA VAL A 181 -5.64 3.82 3.51
C VAL A 181 -6.46 5.09 3.39
N ALA A 182 -6.46 5.70 2.21
CA ALA A 182 -7.33 6.84 1.90
C ALA A 182 -8.24 6.53 0.72
N GLN A 183 -9.46 7.02 0.76
CA GLN A 183 -10.46 6.82 -0.30
C GLN A 183 -11.38 8.04 -0.45
N ARG A 184 -11.96 8.24 -1.63
CA ARG A 184 -12.85 9.38 -1.92
C ARG A 184 -14.30 9.22 -1.43
N ALA A 185 -14.59 8.17 -0.66
CA ALA A 185 -15.92 7.93 -0.10
C ALA A 185 -15.85 7.76 1.43
N PRO A 186 -16.81 8.33 2.20
CA PRO A 186 -16.81 8.30 3.67
C PRO A 186 -16.95 6.91 4.30
N PHE A 187 -17.25 5.88 3.51
CA PHE A 187 -17.47 4.54 4.01
C PHE A 187 -16.91 3.49 3.06
N PRO A 188 -16.43 2.35 3.59
CA PRO A 188 -16.20 2.01 5.01
C PRO A 188 -14.71 1.87 5.37
N ILE A 189 -14.48 1.63 6.67
CA ILE A 189 -13.21 1.12 7.19
C ILE A 189 -12.83 -0.13 6.39
N PRO A 190 -11.59 -0.22 5.85
CA PRO A 190 -11.12 -1.39 5.12
C PRO A 190 -11.20 -2.66 5.96
N THR A 191 -11.66 -3.76 5.36
CA THR A 191 -11.50 -5.10 5.93
C THR A 191 -10.07 -5.57 5.70
N PHE A 192 -9.39 -6.06 6.75
CA PHE A 192 -8.00 -6.48 6.69
C PHE A 192 -7.89 -7.98 6.36
N TYR A 193 -7.01 -8.30 5.42
CA TYR A 193 -6.69 -9.67 5.04
C TYR A 193 -5.17 -9.86 5.06
N GLN A 194 -4.70 -10.70 5.98
CA GLN A 194 -3.32 -11.17 5.95
C GLN A 194 -3.22 -12.31 4.94
N ILE A 195 -2.35 -12.16 3.95
CA ILE A 195 -2.05 -13.20 2.97
C ILE A 195 -0.82 -13.96 3.42
N GLU A 196 -0.93 -15.28 3.47
CA GLU A 196 0.20 -16.17 3.75
C GLU A 196 1.18 -16.15 2.58
N LYS A 197 2.47 -16.24 2.92
CA LYS A 197 3.59 -16.15 1.98
C LYS A 197 3.65 -17.34 1.04
#